data_AF-A0A0S8EP76-F1
#
_entry.id   AF-A0A0S8EP76-F1
#
_cell.length_a   1.000
_cell.length_b   1.000
_cell.length_c   1.000
_cell.angle_alpha   90.00
_cell.angle_beta   90.00
_cell.angle_gamma   90.00
#
_symmetry.space_group_name_H-M   'P 1'
#
loop_
_entity.id
_entity.type
_entity.pdbx_description
1 polymer ?
#
loop_
_entity_poly.entity_id
_entity_poly.type
_entity_poly.pdbx_seq_one_letter_code
_entity_poly.pdbx_strand_id
1 'polypeptide(L)' 'VIRFGMLSTHIKEYLKSKNRSEGLLERSVERYERRLILEALNKNDWNRLRTAEELGLPRTTLLAKMRRLNVAAR' A
#
# COMPACT_ATOMS: atom_id res chain seq x y z
N VAL A 1 -18.81 -29.24 -10.27
CA VAL A 1 -18.21 -27.91 -10.03
C VAL A 1 -18.40 -27.08 -11.29
N ILE A 2 -19.09 -25.93 -11.20
CA ILE A 2 -19.32 -25.07 -12.37
C ILE A 2 -17.97 -24.48 -12.82
N ARG A 3 -17.55 -24.79 -14.05
CA ARG A 3 -16.31 -24.26 -14.64
C ARG A 3 -16.53 -22.79 -14.98
N PHE A 4 -15.61 -21.90 -14.59
CA PHE A 4 -15.69 -20.44 -14.80
C PHE A 4 -16.00 -20.04 -16.26
N GLY A 5 -15.57 -20.87 -17.24
CA GLY A 5 -15.89 -20.70 -18.65
C GLY A 5 -17.40 -20.73 -18.98
N MET A 6 -18.21 -21.46 -18.20
CA MET A 6 -19.66 -21.61 -18.40
C MET A 6 -20.50 -20.45 -17.84
N LEU A 7 -19.87 -19.48 -17.16
CA LEU A 7 -20.60 -18.33 -16.64
C LEU A 7 -20.98 -17.36 -17.78
N SER A 8 -22.23 -16.87 -17.73
CA SER A 8 -22.72 -15.79 -18.61
C SER A 8 -21.81 -14.57 -18.50
N THR A 9 -21.63 -13.86 -19.61
CA THR A 9 -20.79 -12.65 -19.71
C THR A 9 -21.14 -11.63 -18.63
N HIS A 10 -22.43 -11.45 -18.33
CA HIS A 10 -22.89 -10.50 -17.31
C HIS A 10 -22.43 -10.88 -15.89
N ILE A 11 -22.39 -12.18 -15.57
CA ILE A 11 -21.90 -12.64 -14.27
C ILE A 11 -20.37 -12.53 -14.19
N LYS A 12 -19.66 -12.82 -15.28
CA LYS A 12 -18.21 -12.58 -15.37
C LYS A 12 -17.86 -11.10 -15.15
N GLU A 13 -18.64 -10.19 -15.74
CA GLU A 13 -18.46 -8.74 -15.60
C GLU A 13 -18.73 -8.28 -14.16
N TYR A 14 -19.80 -8.77 -13.53
CA TYR A 14 -20.13 -8.48 -12.12
C TYR A 14 -19.04 -8.95 -11.15
N LEU A 15 -18.50 -10.16 -11.34
CA LEU A 15 -17.41 -10.66 -10.50
C LEU A 15 -16.12 -9.87 -10.72
N LYS A 16 -15.84 -9.46 -11.96
CA LYS A 16 -14.68 -8.60 -12.29
C LYS A 16 -14.81 -7.22 -11.65
N SER A 17 -16.00 -6.61 -11.67
CA SER A 17 -16.23 -5.29 -11.06
C SER A 17 -16.23 -5.35 -9.53
N LYS A 18 -16.80 -6.39 -8.92
CA LYS A 18 -16.79 -6.61 -7.46
C LYS A 18 -15.37 -6.82 -6.92
N ASN A 19 -14.55 -7.61 -7.62
CA ASN A 19 -13.13 -7.74 -7.30
C ASN A 19 -12.35 -6.42 -7.43
N ARG A 20 -12.78 -5.49 -8.31
CA ARG A 20 -12.11 -4.18 -8.40
C ARG A 20 -12.31 -3.34 -7.15
N SER A 21 -13.47 -3.44 -6.49
CA SER A 21 -13.74 -2.70 -5.26
C SER A 21 -13.05 -3.29 -4.02
N GLU A 22 -12.81 -4.60 -4.02
CA GLU A 22 -12.03 -5.24 -2.96
C GLU A 22 -10.58 -4.73 -2.97
N GLY A 23 -10.14 -4.28 -1.79
CA GLY A 23 -8.82 -3.68 -1.59
C GLY A 23 -8.62 -2.27 -2.16
N LEU A 24 -9.63 -1.56 -2.67
CA LEU A 24 -9.45 -0.15 -3.10
C LEU A 24 -9.03 0.75 -1.93
N LEU A 25 -9.68 0.57 -0.78
CA LEU A 25 -9.36 1.33 0.44
C LEU A 25 -7.93 1.02 0.89
N GLU A 26 -7.59 -0.27 0.98
CA GLU A 26 -6.25 -0.72 1.37
C GLU A 26 -5.18 -0.14 0.44
N ARG A 27 -5.34 -0.24 -0.88
CA ARG A 27 -4.42 0.36 -1.87
C ARG A 27 -4.33 1.88 -1.75
N SER A 28 -5.43 2.54 -1.42
CA SER A 28 -5.47 4.01 -1.25
C SER A 28 -4.71 4.42 0.02
N VAL A 29 -4.91 3.70 1.11
CA VAL A 29 -4.18 3.88 2.38
C VAL A 29 -2.70 3.62 2.16
N GLU A 30 -2.31 2.54 1.49
CA GLU A 30 -0.91 2.24 1.20
C GLU A 30 -0.23 3.33 0.36
N ARG A 31 -0.92 3.84 -0.66
CA ARG A 31 -0.41 4.95 -1.49
C ARG A 31 -0.21 6.21 -0.65
N TYR A 32 -1.15 6.51 0.23
CA TYR A 32 -1.07 7.66 1.12
C TYR A 32 0.05 7.52 2.14
N GLU A 33 0.15 6.36 2.82
CA GLU A 33 1.25 6.04 3.74
C GLU A 33 2.61 6.17 3.05
N ARG A 34 2.75 5.63 1.82
CA ARG A 34 3.99 5.73 1.04
C ARG A 34 4.38 7.18 0.79
N ARG A 35 3.42 8.03 0.42
CA ARG A 35 3.67 9.45 0.17
C ARG A 35 4.14 10.17 1.44
N LEU A 36 3.46 9.95 2.57
CA LEU A 36 3.84 10.56 3.85
C LEU A 36 5.25 10.17 4.30
N ILE A 37 5.58 8.88 4.19
CA ILE A 37 6.92 8.39 4.56
C ILE A 37 7.99 9.01 3.65
N LEU A 38 7.74 9.12 2.34
CA LEU A 38 8.69 9.77 1.40
C LEU A 38 8.90 11.25 1.71
N GLU A 39 7.83 11.98 2.01
CA GLU A 39 7.90 13.39 2.34
C GLU A 39 8.70 13.62 3.62
N ALA A 40 8.42 12.85 4.67
CA ALA A 40 9.17 12.91 5.92
C ALA A 40 10.63 12.49 5.75
N LEU A 41 10.92 11.46 4.93
CA LEU A 41 12.29 11.06 4.61
C LEU A 41 13.06 12.18 3.90
N ASN A 42 12.47 12.81 2.89
CA ASN A 42 13.11 13.92 2.17
C ASN A 42 13.35 15.13 3.08
N LYS A 43 12.40 15.47 3.95
CA LYS A 43 12.53 16.57 4.91
C LYS A 43 13.64 16.35 5.94
N ASN A 44 13.92 15.09 6.27
CA ASN A 44 14.95 14.71 7.25
C ASN A 44 16.25 14.23 6.61
N ASP A 45 16.54 14.58 5.36
CA ASP A 45 17.77 14.16 4.64
C ASP A 45 17.98 12.64 4.66
N TRP A 46 16.90 11.87 4.53
CA TRP A 46 16.88 10.40 4.62
C TRP A 46 17.37 9.84 5.97
N ASN A 47 17.47 10.67 7.01
CA ASN A 47 17.77 10.23 8.37
C ASN A 47 16.57 9.47 8.94
N ARG A 48 16.68 8.15 8.92
CA ARG A 48 15.62 7.23 9.36
C ARG A 48 15.26 7.36 10.83
N LEU A 49 16.19 7.79 11.69
CA LEU A 49 15.91 7.99 13.11
C LEU A 49 15.03 9.23 13.30
N ARG A 50 15.46 10.37 12.76
CA ARG A 50 14.72 11.64 12.83
C ARG A 50 13.36 11.55 12.15
N THR A 51 13.29 10.83 11.02
CA THR A 51 12.02 10.56 10.32
C THR A 51 11.06 9.75 11.19
N ALA A 52 11.56 8.74 11.93
CA ALA A 52 10.74 7.92 12.80
C ALA A 52 10.22 8.74 13.99
N GLU A 53 11.07 9.58 14.57
CA GLU A 53 10.71 10.52 15.64
C GLU A 53 9.66 11.54 15.18
N GLU A 54 9.83 12.15 13.99
CA GLU A 54 8.85 13.09 13.43
C GLU A 54 7.50 12.43 13.16
N LEU A 55 7.50 11.19 12.66
CA LEU A 55 6.27 10.43 12.42
C LEU A 55 5.67 9.83 13.70
N GLY A 56 6.33 9.95 14.86
CA GLY A 56 5.89 9.35 16.12
C GLY A 56 5.88 7.82 16.10
N LEU A 57 6.75 7.21 15.27
CA LEU A 57 6.82 5.77 15.08
C LEU A 57 8.13 5.20 15.66
N PRO A 58 8.12 3.98 16.21
CA PRO A 58 9.36 3.27 16.46
C PRO A 58 10.16 3.07 15.17
N ARG A 59 11.50 3.21 15.24
CA ARG A 59 12.39 3.02 14.09
C ARG A 59 12.20 1.66 13.40
N THR A 60 11.95 0.60 14.17
CA THR A 60 11.67 -0.76 13.65
C THR A 60 10.40 -0.79 12.80
N THR A 61 9.35 -0.10 13.26
CA THR A 61 8.07 0.04 12.53
C THR A 61 8.26 0.82 11.24
N LEU A 62 9.02 1.92 11.27
CA LEU A 62 9.34 2.69 10.06
C LEU A 62 10.07 1.80 9.04
N LEU A 63 11.07 1.03 9.46
CA LEU A 63 11.81 0.12 8.58
C LEU A 63 10.91 -0.97 7.98
N ALA A 64 10.01 -1.56 8.78
CA ALA A 64 9.06 -2.55 8.28
C ALA A 64 8.10 -1.94 7.25
N LYS A 65 7.56 -0.74 7.51
CA LYS A 65 6.71 0.00 6.57
C LYS A 65 7.47 0.37 5.28
N MET A 66 8.72 0.81 5.39
CA MET A 66 9.57 1.12 4.23
C MET A 66 9.81 -0.10 3.34
N ARG A 67 10.04 -1.28 3.93
CA ARG A 67 10.18 -2.55 3.18
C ARG A 67 8.87 -2.95 2.50
N ARG A 68 7.76 -2.92 3.24
CA ARG A 68 6.42 -3.27 2.73
C ARG A 68 6.00 -2.38 1.56
N LEU A 69 6.18 -1.07 1.73
CA LEU A 69 5.75 -0.06 0.77
C LEU A 69 6.81 0.22 -0.31
N ASN A 70 7.93 -0.51 -0.31
CA ASN A 70 9.06 -0.37 -1.23
C ASN A 70 9.55 1.10 -1.35
N VAL A 71 9.85 1.69 -0.20
CA VAL A 71 10.24 3.11 0.00
C VAL A 71 11.73 3.26 0.32
N ALA A 72 12.45 2.16 0.52
CA ALA A 72 13.92 2.11 0.62
C ALA A 72 14.40 0.72 0.19
N ALA A 73 15.54 0.52 -0.46
CA ALA A 73 16.65 1.41 -0.80
C ALA A 73 17.15 1.06 -2.21
N ARG A 74 17.78 2.03 -2.87
CA ARG A 74 18.80 1.73 -3.88
C ARG A 74 20.09 1.32 -3.15
#